data_AF-A0A3N5F8J1-F1
#
_entry.id   AF-A0A3N5F8J1-F1
#
_cell.length_a   1.000
_cell.length_b   1.000
_cell.length_c   1.000
_cell.angle_alpha   90.00
_cell.angle_beta   90.00
_cell.angle_gamma   90.00
#
_symmetry.space_group_name_H-M   'P 1'
#
loop_
_entity.id
_entity.type
_entity.pdbx_description
1 polymer ?
#
loop_
_entity_poly.entity_id
_entity_poly.type
_entity_poly.pdbx_seq_one_letter_code
_entity_poly.pdbx_strand_id
1 'polypeptide(L)'
;MGIGDHFNYWTSKIGGNAKNADAAQLRILHQKADALLQSGRGEEAVELLVGAGDPGRAAAIAQKAGLWKRAGELHESQKKPVDAARAFERAQEWERAGRLYEGAGDLKNTEACFKKAGGRTLRSFLERRGEWAAAAKLCEEAGDRRDAAALYEKAKDIDSAERCLRAEKRLLDVADLFNRNGKIERAA
;
A
#
# COMPACT_ATOMS: atom_id res chain seq x y z
N MET A 1 -67.45 11.98 21.06
CA MET A 1 -66.27 11.08 21.10
C MET A 1 -66.41 10.13 19.92
N GLY A 2 -65.48 9.96 18.99
CA GLY A 2 -64.11 10.45 18.90
C GLY A 2 -63.69 10.64 17.43
N ILE A 3 -62.86 11.65 17.22
CA ILE A 3 -62.15 11.93 15.97
C ILE A 3 -60.90 11.07 16.00
N GLY A 4 -60.72 10.13 15.09
CA GLY A 4 -59.50 9.34 15.08
C GLY A 4 -59.44 8.27 14.01
N ASP A 5 -59.51 8.60 12.73
CA ASP A 5 -59.25 7.64 11.64
C ASP A 5 -58.76 8.27 10.32
N HIS A 6 -57.88 9.28 10.39
CA HIS A 6 -57.33 9.91 9.17
C HIS A 6 -55.82 10.21 9.18
N PHE A 7 -55.02 9.47 9.96
CA PHE A 7 -53.59 9.76 10.09
C PHE A 7 -52.66 8.57 9.78
N ASN A 8 -52.91 7.78 8.72
CA ASN A 8 -51.96 6.72 8.34
C ASN A 8 -51.85 6.38 6.83
N TYR A 9 -52.33 7.23 5.92
CA TYR A 9 -52.24 6.94 4.46
C TYR A 9 -51.21 7.77 3.67
N TRP A 10 -50.49 8.70 4.31
CA TRP A 10 -49.58 9.63 3.59
C TRP A 10 -48.09 9.40 3.79
N THR A 11 -47.65 8.60 4.77
CA THR A 11 -46.21 8.44 5.07
C THR A 11 -45.48 7.48 4.11
N SER A 12 -46.19 6.65 3.34
CA SER A 12 -45.57 5.71 2.39
C SER A 12 -45.25 6.30 1.00
N LYS A 13 -45.76 7.49 0.65
CA LYS A 13 -45.60 8.09 -0.70
C LYS A 13 -44.48 9.14 -0.80
N ILE A 14 -43.95 9.60 0.34
CA ILE A 14 -42.94 10.67 0.40
C ILE A 14 -41.51 10.11 0.34
N GLY A 15 -41.30 8.87 0.80
CA GLY A 15 -39.98 8.22 0.81
C GLY A 15 -39.40 7.91 -0.59
N GLY A 16 -40.25 7.83 -1.62
CA GLY A 16 -39.81 7.62 -3.01
C GLY A 16 -39.35 8.89 -3.73
N ASN A 17 -39.84 10.07 -3.31
CA ASN A 17 -39.57 11.33 -4.02
C ASN A 17 -38.24 11.96 -3.59
N ALA A 18 -37.86 11.84 -2.32
CA ALA A 18 -36.58 12.35 -1.81
C ALA A 18 -35.37 11.62 -2.40
N LYS A 19 -35.40 10.28 -2.44
CA LYS A 19 -34.32 9.47 -3.04
C LYS A 19 -34.15 9.74 -4.55
N ASN A 20 -35.25 10.00 -5.26
CA ASN A 20 -35.21 10.36 -6.68
C ASN A 20 -34.69 11.78 -6.92
N ALA A 21 -35.01 12.72 -6.03
CA ALA A 21 -34.46 14.08 -6.07
C ALA A 21 -32.94 14.07 -5.81
N ASP A 22 -32.47 13.31 -4.82
CA ASP A 22 -31.04 13.15 -4.53
C ASP A 22 -30.28 12.52 -5.72
N ALA A 23 -30.88 11.53 -6.38
CA ALA A 23 -30.30 10.91 -7.58
C ALA A 23 -30.24 11.87 -8.78
N ALA A 24 -31.28 12.70 -8.97
CA ALA A 24 -31.27 13.73 -10.02
C ALA A 24 -30.23 14.82 -9.73
N GLN A 25 -30.11 15.24 -8.47
CA GLN A 25 -29.10 16.20 -8.01
C GLN A 25 -27.69 15.67 -8.25
N LEU A 26 -27.43 14.41 -7.88
CA LEU A 26 -26.16 13.73 -8.14
C LEU A 26 -25.83 13.66 -9.63
N ARG A 27 -26.82 13.37 -10.48
CA ARG A 27 -26.61 13.34 -11.94
C ARG A 27 -26.17 14.69 -12.50
N ILE A 28 -26.72 15.79 -11.99
CA ILE A 28 -26.29 17.15 -12.39
C ILE A 28 -24.87 17.42 -11.92
N LEU A 29 -24.54 17.04 -10.67
CA LEU A 29 -23.19 17.19 -10.12
C LEU A 29 -22.16 16.35 -10.89
N HIS A 30 -22.53 15.16 -11.32
CA HIS A 30 -21.73 14.29 -12.19
C HIS A 30 -21.41 14.96 -13.52
N GLN A 31 -22.42 15.52 -14.21
CA GLN A 31 -22.20 16.25 -15.46
C GLN A 31 -21.32 17.48 -15.26
N LYS A 32 -21.51 18.21 -14.17
CA LYS A 32 -20.67 19.38 -13.83
C LYS A 32 -19.22 18.96 -13.56
N ALA A 33 -19.00 17.86 -12.84
CA ALA A 33 -17.66 17.31 -12.61
C ALA A 33 -16.98 16.87 -13.91
N ASP A 34 -17.73 16.23 -14.82
CA ASP A 34 -17.21 15.84 -16.14
C ASP A 34 -16.82 17.08 -16.97
N ALA A 35 -17.63 18.14 -16.95
CA ALA A 35 -17.30 19.41 -17.61
C ALA A 35 -16.06 20.09 -17.00
N LEU A 36 -15.94 20.07 -15.67
CA LEU A 36 -14.76 20.59 -14.97
C LEU A 36 -13.50 19.82 -15.36
N LEU A 37 -13.56 18.48 -15.42
CA LEU A 37 -12.47 17.64 -15.90
C LEU A 37 -12.06 18.00 -17.33
N GLN A 38 -13.02 18.17 -18.24
CA GLN A 38 -12.75 18.57 -19.63
C GLN A 38 -12.07 19.93 -19.74
N SER A 39 -12.37 20.85 -18.81
CA SER A 39 -11.73 22.17 -18.72
C SER A 39 -10.36 22.15 -18.03
N GLY A 40 -9.82 20.97 -17.68
CA GLY A 40 -8.54 20.83 -16.98
C GLY A 40 -8.61 21.07 -15.47
N ARG A 41 -9.81 21.34 -14.92
CA ARG A 41 -10.04 21.64 -13.50
C ARG A 41 -10.36 20.37 -12.71
N GLY A 42 -9.48 19.38 -12.83
CA GLY A 42 -9.67 18.04 -12.26
C GLY A 42 -9.83 18.03 -10.75
N GLU A 43 -9.08 18.85 -10.01
CA GLU A 43 -9.17 18.93 -8.55
C GLU A 43 -10.54 19.41 -8.08
N GLU A 44 -11.06 20.47 -8.70
CA GLU A 44 -12.39 20.99 -8.39
C GLU A 44 -13.50 19.99 -8.70
N ALA A 45 -13.35 19.23 -9.80
CA ALA A 45 -14.28 18.16 -10.15
C ALA A 45 -14.31 17.06 -9.08
N VAL A 46 -13.14 16.70 -8.52
CA VAL A 46 -13.02 15.73 -7.44
C VAL A 46 -13.67 16.26 -6.16
N GLU A 47 -13.34 17.46 -5.73
CA GLU A 47 -13.90 18.06 -4.51
C GLU A 47 -15.42 18.22 -4.59
N LEU A 48 -15.95 18.58 -5.76
CA LEU A 48 -17.39 18.63 -5.99
C LEU A 48 -18.07 17.28 -5.72
N LEU A 49 -17.47 16.17 -6.20
CA LEU A 49 -18.02 14.82 -6.04
C LEU A 49 -17.81 14.26 -4.62
N VAL A 50 -16.70 14.61 -3.98
CA VAL A 50 -16.48 14.29 -2.56
C VAL A 50 -17.52 14.98 -1.69
N GLY A 51 -17.75 16.28 -1.90
CA GLY A 51 -18.79 17.04 -1.21
C GLY A 51 -20.21 16.55 -1.51
N ALA A 52 -20.43 15.97 -2.69
CA ALA A 52 -21.69 15.33 -3.07
C ALA A 52 -21.91 13.95 -2.43
N GLY A 53 -20.93 13.40 -1.70
CA GLY A 53 -21.01 12.08 -1.10
C GLY A 53 -20.81 10.92 -2.08
N ASP A 54 -20.19 11.15 -3.24
CA ASP A 54 -19.87 10.12 -4.23
C ASP A 54 -18.34 9.95 -4.40
N PRO A 55 -17.65 9.38 -3.39
CA PRO A 55 -16.21 9.16 -3.45
C PRO A 55 -15.81 8.18 -4.55
N GLY A 56 -16.72 7.30 -4.99
CA GLY A 56 -16.48 6.34 -6.07
C GLY A 56 -16.27 7.04 -7.40
N ARG A 57 -17.20 7.93 -7.78
CA ARG A 57 -17.03 8.74 -8.99
C ARG A 57 -15.92 9.78 -8.83
N ALA A 58 -15.75 10.35 -7.65
CA ALA A 58 -14.63 11.24 -7.36
C ALA A 58 -13.27 10.56 -7.64
N ALA A 59 -13.09 9.31 -7.20
CA ALA A 59 -11.87 8.54 -7.47
C ALA A 59 -11.66 8.31 -8.97
N ALA A 60 -12.72 8.00 -9.72
CA ALA A 60 -12.65 7.82 -11.17
C ALA A 60 -12.24 9.11 -11.90
N ILE A 61 -12.77 10.27 -11.49
CA ILE A 61 -12.37 11.57 -12.03
C ILE A 61 -10.93 11.90 -11.65
N ALA A 62 -10.52 11.64 -10.40
CA ALA A 62 -9.14 11.83 -9.96
C ALA A 62 -8.16 11.02 -10.82
N GLN A 63 -8.48 9.76 -11.14
CA GLN A 63 -7.66 8.93 -12.03
C GLN A 63 -7.57 9.52 -13.44
N LYS A 64 -8.70 9.96 -14.02
CA LYS A 64 -8.72 10.58 -15.36
C LYS A 64 -7.93 11.90 -15.39
N ALA A 65 -7.95 12.66 -14.30
CA ALA A 65 -7.20 13.90 -14.14
C ALA A 65 -5.70 13.67 -13.86
N GLY A 66 -5.24 12.42 -13.70
CA GLY A 66 -3.87 12.11 -13.33
C GLY A 66 -3.54 12.38 -11.85
N LEU A 67 -4.55 12.68 -11.03
CA LEU A 67 -4.43 12.92 -9.59
C LEU A 67 -4.35 11.59 -8.82
N TRP A 68 -3.34 10.78 -9.14
CA TRP A 68 -3.21 9.40 -8.67
C TRP A 68 -3.17 9.27 -7.14
N LYS A 69 -2.48 10.20 -6.45
CA LYS A 69 -2.45 10.23 -4.99
C LYS A 69 -3.84 10.43 -4.39
N ARG A 70 -4.60 11.39 -4.94
CA ARG A 70 -5.97 11.68 -4.50
C ARG A 70 -6.90 10.50 -4.78
N ALA A 71 -6.77 9.87 -5.94
CA ALA A 71 -7.50 8.65 -6.27
C ALA A 71 -7.22 7.52 -5.28
N GLY A 72 -5.97 7.35 -4.86
CA GLY A 72 -5.58 6.36 -3.85
C GLY A 72 -6.26 6.60 -2.51
N GLU A 73 -6.21 7.84 -2.01
CA GLU A 73 -6.87 8.23 -0.74
C GLU A 73 -8.39 8.00 -0.76
N LEU A 74 -9.03 8.28 -1.91
CA LEU A 74 -10.46 8.06 -2.08
C LEU A 74 -10.81 6.57 -2.14
N HIS A 75 -9.94 5.71 -2.68
CA HIS A 75 -10.15 4.26 -2.65
C HIS A 75 -9.87 3.68 -1.26
N GLU A 76 -8.91 4.23 -0.51
CA GLU A 76 -8.68 3.85 0.89
C GLU A 76 -9.90 4.16 1.76
N SER A 77 -10.50 5.35 1.63
CA SER A 77 -11.70 5.72 2.40
C SER A 77 -12.91 4.85 2.06
N GLN A 78 -12.95 4.31 0.84
CA GLN A 78 -13.95 3.33 0.40
C GLN A 78 -13.62 1.88 0.80
N LYS A 79 -12.54 1.64 1.54
CA LYS A 79 -12.06 0.29 1.92
C LYS A 79 -11.79 -0.61 0.71
N LYS A 80 -11.28 -0.05 -0.38
CA LYS A 80 -10.85 -0.77 -1.59
C LYS A 80 -9.31 -0.79 -1.67
N PRO A 81 -8.64 -1.63 -0.86
CA PRO A 81 -7.18 -1.57 -0.70
C PRO A 81 -6.43 -1.85 -2.01
N VAL A 82 -6.94 -2.74 -2.86
CA VAL A 82 -6.28 -3.08 -4.14
C VAL A 82 -6.38 -1.91 -5.15
N ASP A 83 -7.53 -1.25 -5.25
CA ASP A 83 -7.68 -0.09 -6.13
C ASP A 83 -6.87 1.11 -5.63
N ALA A 84 -6.80 1.28 -4.31
CA ALA A 84 -5.94 2.27 -3.67
C ALA A 84 -4.46 1.99 -3.96
N ALA A 85 -4.01 0.74 -3.80
CA ALA A 85 -2.65 0.34 -4.07
C ALA A 85 -2.23 0.64 -5.51
N ARG A 86 -3.07 0.27 -6.49
CA ARG A 86 -2.85 0.57 -7.92
C ARG A 86 -2.75 2.07 -8.19
N ALA A 87 -3.58 2.88 -7.52
CA ALA A 87 -3.52 4.33 -7.65
C ALA A 87 -2.22 4.88 -7.05
N PHE A 88 -1.79 4.40 -5.89
CA PHE A 88 -0.51 4.80 -5.29
C PHE A 88 0.71 4.34 -6.10
N GLU A 89 0.65 3.18 -6.76
CA GLU A 89 1.71 2.75 -7.69
C GLU A 89 1.87 3.75 -8.84
N ARG A 90 0.76 4.23 -9.41
CA ARG A 90 0.79 5.26 -10.47
C ARG A 90 1.24 6.62 -9.93
N ALA A 91 1.02 6.89 -8.66
CA ALA A 91 1.55 8.05 -7.95
C ALA A 91 3.04 7.89 -7.55
N GLN A 92 3.66 6.73 -7.81
CA GLN A 92 5.01 6.36 -7.35
C GLN A 92 5.18 6.36 -5.82
N GLU A 93 4.07 6.26 -5.08
CA GLU A 93 4.02 6.14 -3.62
C GLU A 93 4.19 4.65 -3.24
N TRP A 94 5.34 4.08 -3.62
CA TRP A 94 5.60 2.64 -3.59
C TRP A 94 5.44 2.01 -2.21
N GLU A 95 5.82 2.71 -1.14
CA GLU A 95 5.63 2.20 0.21
C GLU A 95 4.16 2.08 0.61
N ARG A 96 3.33 3.06 0.24
CA ARG A 96 1.89 3.02 0.53
C ARG A 96 1.23 1.90 -0.26
N ALA A 97 1.55 1.80 -1.55
CA ALA A 97 1.07 0.70 -2.39
C ALA A 97 1.46 -0.66 -1.82
N GLY A 98 2.73 -0.84 -1.45
CA GLY A 98 3.24 -2.08 -0.86
C GLY A 98 2.54 -2.46 0.43
N ARG A 99 2.31 -1.51 1.35
CA ARG A 99 1.57 -1.75 2.60
C ARG A 99 0.12 -2.19 2.37
N LEU A 100 -0.54 -1.61 1.36
CA LEU A 100 -1.90 -2.00 0.99
C LEU A 100 -1.96 -3.39 0.35
N TYR A 101 -1.00 -3.72 -0.52
CA TYR A 101 -0.88 -5.08 -1.06
C TYR A 101 -0.54 -6.09 0.03
N GLU A 102 0.30 -5.74 1.00
CA GLU A 102 0.65 -6.58 2.14
C GLU A 102 -0.59 -6.91 2.96
N GLY A 103 -1.39 -5.89 3.30
CA GLY A 103 -2.66 -6.06 4.01
C GLY A 103 -3.72 -6.84 3.21
N ALA A 104 -3.65 -6.80 1.88
CA ALA A 104 -4.51 -7.59 1.00
C ALA A 104 -4.02 -9.04 0.76
N GLY A 105 -2.84 -9.40 1.30
CA GLY A 105 -2.22 -10.72 1.10
C GLY A 105 -1.55 -10.91 -0.27
N ASP A 106 -1.42 -9.86 -1.07
CA ASP A 106 -0.76 -9.91 -2.38
C ASP A 106 0.75 -9.71 -2.20
N LEU A 107 1.43 -10.78 -1.78
CA LEU A 107 2.87 -10.76 -1.51
C LEU A 107 3.70 -10.41 -2.75
N LYS A 108 3.25 -10.79 -3.95
CA LYS A 108 3.96 -10.52 -5.20
C LYS A 108 4.03 -9.02 -5.47
N ASN A 109 2.88 -8.33 -5.40
CA ASN A 109 2.85 -6.89 -5.60
C ASN A 109 3.47 -6.12 -4.43
N THR A 110 3.40 -6.67 -3.22
CA THR A 110 4.10 -6.14 -2.03
C THR A 110 5.61 -6.08 -2.26
N GLU A 111 6.23 -7.20 -2.63
CA GLU A 111 7.67 -7.27 -2.89
C GLU A 111 8.09 -6.35 -4.04
N ALA A 112 7.32 -6.32 -5.12
CA ALA A 112 7.58 -5.44 -6.26
C ALA A 112 7.52 -3.96 -5.87
N CYS A 113 6.54 -3.57 -5.07
CA CYS A 113 6.39 -2.21 -4.55
C CYS A 113 7.53 -1.85 -3.59
N PHE A 114 7.82 -2.69 -2.59
CA PHE A 114 8.89 -2.41 -1.64
C PHE A 114 10.28 -2.40 -2.28
N LYS A 115 10.50 -3.21 -3.32
CA LYS A 115 11.74 -3.12 -4.12
C LYS A 115 11.90 -1.75 -4.77
N LYS A 116 10.82 -1.17 -5.30
CA LYS A 116 10.82 0.18 -5.90
C LYS A 116 10.88 1.30 -4.85
N ALA A 117 10.34 1.06 -3.66
CA ALA A 117 10.46 1.99 -2.53
C ALA A 117 11.90 2.11 -2.03
N GLY A 118 12.66 1.02 -2.11
CA GLY A 118 14.09 0.99 -1.82
C GLY A 118 14.51 -0.30 -1.10
N GLY A 119 15.81 -0.63 -1.22
CA GLY A 119 16.37 -1.87 -0.65
C GLY A 119 16.14 -2.02 0.85
N ARG A 120 16.13 -0.91 1.61
CA ARG A 120 15.87 -0.93 3.06
C ARG A 120 14.43 -1.34 3.39
N THR A 121 13.45 -0.86 2.64
CA THR A 121 12.03 -1.18 2.85
C THR A 121 11.77 -2.65 2.52
N LEU A 122 12.31 -3.14 1.40
CA LEU A 122 12.23 -4.56 1.04
C LEU A 122 12.95 -5.45 2.07
N ARG A 123 14.14 -5.06 2.54
CA ARG A 123 14.86 -5.81 3.58
C ARG A 123 14.03 -5.96 4.85
N SER A 124 13.47 -4.87 5.35
CA SER A 124 12.61 -4.88 6.54
C SER A 124 11.40 -5.82 6.36
N PHE A 125 10.79 -5.81 5.18
CA PHE A 125 9.70 -6.74 4.86
C PHE A 125 10.13 -8.21 4.91
N LEU A 126 11.28 -8.55 4.30
CA LEU A 126 11.81 -9.92 4.28
C LEU A 126 12.21 -10.39 5.69
N GLU A 127 12.83 -9.53 6.49
CA GLU A 127 13.21 -9.82 7.87
C GLU A 127 11.98 -10.14 8.75
N ARG A 128 10.89 -9.36 8.62
CA ARG A 128 9.63 -9.65 9.35
C ARG A 128 9.03 -11.00 8.98
N ARG A 129 9.28 -11.48 7.76
CA ARG A 129 8.84 -12.79 7.27
C ARG A 129 9.83 -13.92 7.61
N GLY A 130 10.95 -13.61 8.23
CA GLY A 130 12.00 -14.59 8.55
C GLY A 130 12.80 -15.06 7.32
N GLU A 131 12.70 -14.35 6.19
CA GLU A 131 13.44 -14.66 4.96
C GLU A 131 14.86 -14.08 5.04
N TRP A 132 15.62 -14.53 6.05
CA TRP A 132 16.94 -14.00 6.40
C TRP A 132 17.94 -14.07 5.25
N ALA A 133 17.92 -15.16 4.48
CA ALA A 133 18.82 -15.32 3.33
C ALA A 133 18.54 -14.32 2.20
N ALA A 134 17.27 -14.00 1.94
CA ALA A 134 16.90 -13.00 0.93
C ALA A 134 17.24 -11.59 1.41
N ALA A 135 16.99 -11.28 2.69
CA ALA A 135 17.41 -10.03 3.31
C ALA A 135 18.93 -9.84 3.28
N ALA A 136 19.70 -10.91 3.55
CA ALA A 136 21.16 -10.89 3.50
C ALA A 136 21.69 -10.56 2.10
N LYS A 137 21.12 -11.17 1.06
CA LYS A 137 21.47 -10.87 -0.34
C LYS A 137 21.27 -9.41 -0.69
N LEU A 138 20.19 -8.78 -0.22
CA LEU A 138 19.96 -7.34 -0.44
C LEU A 138 21.04 -6.47 0.23
N CYS A 139 21.47 -6.83 1.44
CA CYS A 139 22.60 -6.15 2.09
C CYS A 139 23.90 -6.36 1.33
N GLU A 140 24.15 -7.56 0.82
CA GLU A 140 25.34 -7.88 0.04
C GLU A 140 25.39 -7.08 -1.28
N GLU A 141 24.26 -7.00 -2.00
CA GLU A 141 24.09 -6.18 -3.21
C GLU A 141 24.26 -4.68 -2.92
N ALA A 142 23.82 -4.22 -1.74
CA ALA A 142 24.04 -2.86 -1.27
C ALA A 142 25.49 -2.58 -0.81
N GLY A 143 26.32 -3.61 -0.69
CA GLY A 143 27.70 -3.52 -0.20
C GLY A 143 27.83 -3.53 1.33
N ASP A 144 26.73 -3.62 2.06
CA ASP A 144 26.67 -3.70 3.52
C ASP A 144 27.01 -5.13 4.01
N ARG A 145 28.26 -5.57 3.75
CA ARG A 145 28.67 -6.97 3.99
C ARG A 145 28.62 -7.37 5.46
N ARG A 146 28.81 -6.42 6.38
CA ARG A 146 28.62 -6.65 7.83
C ARG A 146 27.19 -7.09 8.15
N ASP A 147 26.19 -6.35 7.67
CA ASP A 147 24.79 -6.66 7.93
C ASP A 147 24.37 -7.92 7.18
N ALA A 148 24.88 -8.12 5.96
CA ALA A 148 24.71 -9.36 5.20
C ALA A 148 25.22 -10.57 5.98
N ALA A 149 26.42 -10.50 6.58
CA ALA A 149 26.97 -11.60 7.38
C ALA A 149 26.09 -11.94 8.59
N ALA A 150 25.60 -10.93 9.32
CA ALA A 150 24.71 -11.15 10.46
C ALA A 150 23.36 -11.78 10.04
N LEU A 151 22.83 -11.40 8.87
CA LEU A 151 21.61 -11.99 8.32
C LEU A 151 21.83 -13.41 7.79
N TYR A 152 22.97 -13.69 7.15
CA TYR A 152 23.35 -15.05 6.74
C TYR A 152 23.56 -15.97 7.95
N GLU A 153 24.15 -15.48 9.04
CA GLU A 153 24.25 -16.21 10.31
C GLU A 153 22.86 -16.59 10.84
N LYS A 154 21.91 -15.64 10.86
CA LYS A 154 20.50 -15.93 11.22
C LYS A 154 19.85 -16.94 10.28
N ALA A 155 20.21 -16.93 9.00
CA ALA A 155 19.79 -17.91 8.01
C ALA A 155 20.45 -19.29 8.18
N LYS A 156 21.41 -19.43 9.12
CA LYS A 156 22.30 -20.59 9.29
C LYS A 156 23.20 -20.89 8.07
N ASP A 157 23.37 -19.91 7.19
CA ASP A 157 24.29 -19.98 6.06
C ASP A 157 25.66 -19.43 6.47
N ILE A 158 26.41 -20.28 7.16
CA ILE A 158 27.71 -19.91 7.73
C ILE A 158 28.75 -19.64 6.64
N ASP A 159 28.67 -20.33 5.50
CA ASP A 159 29.65 -20.19 4.42
C ASP A 159 29.48 -18.85 3.69
N SER A 160 28.24 -18.39 3.49
CA SER A 160 27.97 -17.04 2.98
C SER A 160 28.36 -15.95 4.00
N ALA A 161 28.05 -16.15 5.28
CA ALA A 161 28.45 -15.23 6.35
C ALA A 161 29.98 -15.08 6.45
N GLU A 162 30.72 -16.19 6.42
CA GLU A 162 32.18 -16.20 6.40
C GLU A 162 32.73 -15.42 5.20
N ARG A 163 32.17 -15.66 4.01
CA ARG A 163 32.60 -14.98 2.78
C ARG A 163 32.47 -13.46 2.89
N CYS A 164 31.33 -12.98 3.41
CA CYS A 164 31.09 -11.56 3.62
C CYS A 164 32.11 -10.95 4.61
N LEU A 165 32.40 -11.62 5.73
CA LEU A 165 33.36 -11.14 6.74
C LEU A 165 34.81 -11.16 6.24
N ARG A 166 35.21 -12.22 5.51
CA ARG A 166 36.54 -12.32 4.90
C ARG A 166 36.78 -11.25 3.86
N ALA A 167 35.76 -10.89 3.08
CA ALA A 167 35.87 -9.81 2.10
C ALA A 167 36.18 -8.45 2.73
N GLU A 168 35.73 -8.20 3.96
CA GLU A 168 36.07 -7.00 4.74
C GLU A 168 37.35 -7.14 5.57
N LYS A 169 38.10 -8.25 5.43
CA LYS A 169 39.29 -8.60 6.24
C LYS A 169 39.01 -8.68 7.75
N ARG A 170 37.77 -8.99 8.12
CA ARG A 170 37.31 -9.08 9.51
C ARG A 170 37.52 -10.49 10.07
N LEU A 171 38.78 -10.92 10.17
CA LEU A 171 39.14 -12.29 10.54
C LEU A 171 38.73 -12.68 11.96
N LEU A 172 38.68 -11.72 12.89
CA LEU A 172 38.22 -11.95 14.26
C LEU A 172 36.72 -12.33 14.29
N ASP A 173 35.89 -11.64 13.51
CA ASP A 173 34.46 -11.95 13.43
C ASP A 173 34.19 -13.32 12.78
N VAL A 174 35.10 -13.81 11.94
CA VAL A 174 35.02 -15.17 11.35
C VAL A 174 35.26 -16.24 12.42
N ALA A 175 36.27 -16.06 13.27
CA ALA A 175 36.52 -16.98 14.38
C ALA A 175 35.33 -17.01 15.36
N ASP A 176 34.78 -15.83 15.69
CA ASP A 176 33.59 -15.71 16.53
C ASP A 176 32.36 -16.37 15.90
N LEU A 177 32.15 -16.20 14.58
CA LEU A 177 31.07 -16.84 13.84
C LEU A 177 31.14 -18.36 13.97
N PHE A 178 32.32 -18.96 13.79
CA PHE A 178 32.49 -20.40 13.92
C PHE A 178 32.31 -20.91 15.36
N ASN A 179 32.82 -20.17 16.34
CA ASN A 179 32.63 -20.51 17.75
C ASN A 179 31.15 -20.49 18.15
N ARG A 180 30.39 -19.46 17.74
CA ARG A 180 28.94 -19.35 18.02
C ARG A 180 28.11 -20.41 17.32
N ASN A 181 28.56 -20.89 16.16
CA ASN A 181 27.85 -21.90 15.37
C ASN A 181 28.42 -23.32 15.57
N GLY A 182 29.26 -23.54 16.59
CA GLY A 182 29.77 -24.85 16.98
C GLY A 182 30.77 -25.49 16.00
N LYS A 183 31.30 -24.74 15.03
CA LYS A 183 32.28 -25.21 14.03
C LYS A 183 33.72 -24.94 14.48
N ILE A 184 34.06 -25.41 15.68
CA ILE A 184 35.32 -25.10 16.36
C ILE A 184 36.54 -25.52 15.52
N GLU A 185 36.43 -26.60 14.75
CA GLU A 185 37.49 -27.09 13.85
C GLU A 185 37.89 -26.08 12.75
N ARG A 186 36.98 -25.17 12.37
CA ARG A 186 37.24 -24.11 11.37
C ARG A 186 37.67 -22.78 12.02
N ALA A 187 37.67 -22.70 13.35
CA ALA A 187 37.99 -21.48 14.10
C ALA A 187 39.48 -21.35 14.47
N ALA A 188 40.26 -22.42 14.34
CA ALA A 188 41.70 -22.49 14.60
C ALA A 188 42.52 -22.17 13.35
#